data_AF-A0A1E3X8B1-F1
#
_entry.id   AF-A0A1E3X8B1-F1
#
_cell.length_a   1.000
_cell.length_b   1.000
_cell.length_c   1.000
_cell.angle_alpha   90.00
_cell.angle_beta   90.00
_cell.angle_gamma   90.00
#
_symmetry.space_group_name_H-M   'P 1'
#
loop_
_entity.id
_entity.type
_entity.pdbx_description
1 polymer ?
#
loop_
_entity_poly.entity_id
_entity_poly.type
_entity_poly.pdbx_seq_one_letter_code
_entity_poly.pdbx_strand_id
1 'polypeptide(L)'
;MYTSQKPKVISLSACLPKRSSQSDGSAQAHHSDTSLWRVPSGTTYGMIGQITRKTLLYKSKVEYADFCLNHVEGCSHGCRYPCYAYMMKKRCGVVKTYEDWCQPKIVANALELLDKEILKYKNKIKYVHLCFSTDPFMYNQKQVCDLSLKIIDKLNANNIHCTVLTKGVFPRELGNRNGFSNNNKYGITLVSLDEYFRKEFEPNSANFKDRICSLKYLHKKGFKTWVSIEPYPTPNLSLFNILTS
;
A
#
# COMPACT_ATOMS: atom_id res chain seq x y z
N MET A 1 -23.69 11.96 -14.17
CA MET A 1 -22.39 11.85 -14.87
C MET A 1 -21.33 12.44 -13.96
N TYR A 2 -20.59 11.61 -13.21
CA TYR A 2 -19.44 12.08 -12.43
C TYR A 2 -18.21 11.91 -13.32
N THR A 3 -17.56 13.03 -13.66
CA THR A 3 -16.33 13.04 -14.43
C THR A 3 -15.20 12.45 -13.60
N SER A 4 -14.56 11.40 -14.12
CA SER A 4 -13.34 10.81 -13.56
C SER A 4 -12.24 11.87 -13.58
N GLN A 5 -11.92 12.45 -12.42
CA GLN A 5 -10.73 13.28 -12.28
C GLN A 5 -9.50 12.37 -12.37
N LYS A 6 -8.63 12.66 -13.33
CA LYS A 6 -7.39 11.93 -13.57
C LYS A 6 -6.47 12.05 -12.34
N PRO A 7 -5.90 10.94 -11.82
CA PRO A 7 -4.89 11.01 -10.77
C PRO A 7 -3.66 11.78 -11.29
N LYS A 8 -3.28 12.88 -10.62
CA LYS A 8 -2.03 13.59 -10.90
C LYS A 8 -0.86 12.78 -10.33
N VAL A 9 -0.22 11.97 -11.17
CA VAL A 9 1.02 11.27 -10.83
C VAL A 9 2.18 12.24 -11.01
N ILE A 10 2.76 12.72 -9.92
CA ILE A 10 3.98 13.56 -9.97
C ILE A 10 5.20 12.62 -9.94
N SER A 11 5.92 12.55 -11.07
CA SER A 11 7.20 11.84 -11.18
C SER A 11 8.33 12.74 -10.70
N LEU A 12 8.99 12.35 -9.60
CA LEU A 12 10.20 13.02 -9.13
C LEU A 12 11.38 12.64 -10.03
N SER A 13 11.63 13.42 -11.08
CA SER A 13 12.82 13.29 -11.93
C SER A 13 13.25 14.65 -12.46
N ALA A 14 13.69 15.55 -11.59
CA ALA A 14 14.46 16.74 -11.98
C ALA A 14 15.08 17.40 -10.74
N CYS A 15 16.34 17.07 -10.44
CA CYS A 15 17.38 17.95 -9.87
C CYS A 15 18.58 17.09 -9.46
N LEU A 16 19.61 17.05 -10.28
CA LEU A 16 20.94 16.58 -9.91
C LEU A 16 21.92 17.73 -10.12
N PRO A 17 22.54 18.28 -9.07
CA PRO A 17 23.76 19.07 -9.22
C PRO A 17 25.01 18.16 -9.27
N LYS A 18 26.02 18.66 -9.97
CA LYS A 18 27.31 18.00 -10.29
C LYS A 18 28.12 17.61 -9.05
N ARG A 19 28.83 16.47 -9.15
CA ARG A 19 29.81 15.99 -8.16
C ARG A 19 31.06 16.88 -8.15
N SER A 20 31.53 17.25 -6.97
CA SER A 20 32.93 17.58 -6.70
C SER A 20 33.49 16.60 -5.67
N SER A 21 34.68 16.10 -5.98
CA SER A 21 35.49 15.14 -5.22
C SER A 21 36.11 15.78 -3.98
N GLN A 22 36.09 15.07 -2.84
CA GLN A 22 37.21 14.98 -1.90
C GLN A 22 36.98 13.84 -0.89
N SER A 23 38.09 13.28 -0.43
CA SER A 23 38.26 11.98 0.20
C SER A 23 38.31 12.02 1.73
N ASP A 24 38.23 10.81 2.29
CA ASP A 24 38.77 10.33 3.57
C ASP A 24 38.00 10.60 4.87
N GLY A 25 37.80 9.50 5.63
CA GLY A 25 37.75 9.57 7.09
C GLY A 25 36.71 8.69 7.79
N SER A 26 37.13 7.46 8.13
CA SER A 26 36.71 6.67 9.29
C SER A 26 35.30 6.06 9.35
N ALA A 27 35.30 4.73 9.36
CA ALA A 27 34.18 3.88 9.69
C ALA A 27 33.79 4.01 11.17
N GLN A 28 32.52 4.28 11.44
CA GLN A 28 31.91 3.99 12.73
C GLN A 28 30.62 3.19 12.49
N ALA A 29 30.57 2.03 13.15
CA ALA A 29 29.48 1.09 13.10
C ALA A 29 28.21 1.71 13.69
N HIS A 30 27.26 2.10 12.83
CA HIS A 30 25.94 2.47 13.28
C HIS A 30 25.11 1.20 13.54
N HIS A 31 24.92 0.93 14.83
CA HIS A 31 23.92 0.00 15.33
C HIS A 31 22.59 0.16 14.59
N SER A 32 22.11 -0.96 14.03
CA SER A 32 20.84 -1.08 13.34
C SER A 32 19.69 -0.88 14.33
N ASP A 33 19.12 0.32 14.36
CA ASP A 33 17.93 0.59 15.16
C ASP A 33 16.69 -0.05 14.50
N THR A 34 16.34 -1.23 15.01
CA THR A 34 15.18 -2.05 14.62
C THR A 34 13.85 -1.55 15.23
N SER A 35 13.85 -0.38 15.87
CA SER A 35 12.74 0.14 16.69
C SER A 35 11.43 0.50 15.96
N LEU A 36 11.45 0.62 14.63
CA LEU A 36 10.26 1.06 13.87
C LEU A 36 9.15 -0.01 13.72
N TRP A 37 9.38 -1.22 14.26
CA TRP A 37 8.35 -2.26 14.40
C TRP A 37 8.29 -2.81 15.83
N ARG A 38 8.43 -1.95 16.85
CA ARG A 38 8.09 -2.37 18.21
C ARG A 38 6.57 -2.50 18.32
N VAL A 39 6.10 -3.73 18.05
CA VAL A 39 4.80 -4.20 18.53
C VAL A 39 4.83 -4.04 20.05
N PRO A 40 3.91 -3.29 20.67
CA PRO A 40 3.82 -3.25 22.12
C PRO A 40 3.70 -4.68 22.65
N SER A 41 4.61 -5.08 23.53
CA SER A 41 4.53 -6.35 24.25
C SER A 41 3.18 -6.42 24.96
N GLY A 42 2.27 -7.27 24.48
CA GLY A 42 0.91 -7.42 25.03
C GLY A 42 -0.25 -7.20 24.05
N THR A 43 -0.01 -6.84 22.78
CA THR A 43 -1.11 -6.79 21.78
C THR A 43 -1.51 -8.20 21.34
N THR A 44 -2.62 -8.71 21.85
CA THR A 44 -3.30 -9.88 21.28
C THR A 44 -3.92 -9.44 19.94
N TYR A 45 -3.33 -9.90 18.82
CA TYR A 45 -4.00 -9.76 17.54
C TYR A 45 -5.24 -10.66 17.57
N GLY A 46 -6.42 -10.06 17.70
CA GLY A 46 -7.68 -10.78 17.53
C GLY A 46 -7.66 -11.54 16.20
N MET A 47 -8.21 -12.76 16.19
CA MET A 47 -8.27 -13.60 14.99
C MET A 47 -9.02 -12.83 13.88
N ILE A 48 -8.35 -12.55 12.76
CA ILE A 48 -9.00 -11.93 11.59
C ILE A 48 -10.02 -12.91 11.00
N GLY A 49 -11.17 -12.41 10.55
CA GLY A 49 -12.15 -13.24 9.86
C GLY A 49 -11.58 -13.84 8.57
N GLN A 50 -12.15 -14.95 8.10
CA GLN A 50 -11.74 -15.59 6.86
C GLN A 50 -12.92 -15.76 5.90
N ILE A 51 -12.64 -15.66 4.61
CA ILE A 51 -13.55 -15.92 3.50
C ILE A 51 -12.83 -16.74 2.43
N THR A 52 -13.58 -17.36 1.53
CA THR A 52 -13.03 -17.99 0.32
C THR A 52 -13.56 -17.30 -0.92
N ARG A 53 -12.81 -17.41 -2.02
CA ARG A 53 -13.20 -16.87 -3.33
C ARG A 53 -13.11 -17.95 -4.40
N LYS A 54 -13.83 -17.72 -5.50
CA LYS A 54 -13.72 -18.53 -6.72
C LYS A 54 -12.57 -18.04 -7.62
N THR A 55 -12.26 -16.75 -7.56
CA THR A 55 -11.18 -16.11 -8.32
C THR A 55 -10.51 -15.04 -7.47
N LEU A 56 -9.23 -14.74 -7.76
CA LEU A 56 -8.47 -13.70 -7.06
C LEU A 56 -7.99 -12.61 -8.01
N LEU A 57 -7.38 -13.00 -9.13
CA LEU A 57 -6.78 -12.14 -10.14
C LEU A 57 -7.78 -11.82 -11.25
N TYR A 58 -7.92 -10.55 -11.59
CA TYR A 58 -8.84 -10.09 -12.63
C TYR A 58 -8.25 -8.95 -13.46
N LYS A 59 -8.64 -8.87 -14.73
CA LYS A 59 -8.27 -7.75 -15.61
C LYS A 59 -9.01 -6.50 -15.15
N SER A 60 -8.29 -5.41 -14.90
CA SER A 60 -8.92 -4.14 -14.55
C SER A 60 -9.58 -3.51 -15.77
N LYS A 61 -10.68 -2.77 -15.51
CA LYS A 61 -11.34 -1.91 -16.51
C LYS A 61 -10.94 -0.43 -16.35
N VAL A 62 -10.00 -0.15 -15.45
CA VAL A 62 -9.54 1.20 -15.13
C VAL A 62 -8.22 1.47 -15.86
N GLU A 63 -8.12 2.62 -16.51
CA GLU A 63 -7.00 3.01 -17.40
C GLU A 63 -5.60 2.93 -16.78
N TYR A 64 -5.49 3.14 -15.46
CA TYR A 64 -4.23 3.15 -14.72
C TYR A 64 -3.93 1.82 -13.98
N ALA A 65 -4.69 0.76 -14.27
CA ALA A 65 -4.46 -0.56 -13.72
C ALA A 65 -4.57 -1.63 -14.81
N ASP A 66 -3.66 -2.61 -14.79
CA ASP A 66 -3.61 -3.67 -15.79
C ASP A 66 -4.38 -4.92 -15.31
N PHE A 67 -3.80 -5.68 -14.40
CA PHE A 67 -4.50 -6.67 -13.60
C PHE A 67 -4.56 -6.21 -12.14
N CYS A 68 -5.58 -6.66 -11.42
CA CYS A 68 -5.76 -6.38 -10.00
C CYS A 68 -6.06 -7.66 -9.24
N LEU A 69 -5.80 -7.64 -7.94
CA LEU A 69 -6.28 -8.65 -7.00
C LEU A 69 -6.67 -8.01 -5.67
N ASN A 70 -7.55 -8.66 -4.90
CA ASN A 70 -7.86 -8.28 -3.53
C ASN A 70 -7.84 -9.53 -2.65
N HIS A 71 -6.84 -9.67 -1.79
CA HIS A 71 -6.69 -10.82 -0.88
C HIS A 71 -7.32 -10.59 0.51
N VAL A 72 -7.99 -9.45 0.67
CA VAL A 72 -8.77 -9.06 1.86
C VAL A 72 -10.10 -8.45 1.40
N GLU A 73 -11.16 -8.67 2.18
CA GLU A 73 -12.41 -7.92 2.10
C GLU A 73 -12.58 -7.07 3.35
N GLY A 74 -12.94 -5.79 3.19
CA GLY A 74 -12.95 -4.83 4.31
C GLY A 74 -11.66 -4.05 4.41
N CYS A 75 -11.63 -3.01 5.25
CA CYS A 75 -10.44 -2.23 5.56
C CYS A 75 -10.54 -1.62 6.96
N SER A 76 -9.63 -1.99 7.86
CA SER A 76 -9.63 -1.54 9.26
C SER A 76 -9.28 -0.07 9.44
N HIS A 77 -8.75 0.60 8.41
CA HIS A 77 -8.39 2.02 8.48
C HIS A 77 -9.58 2.92 8.81
N GLY A 78 -10.80 2.51 8.41
CA GLY A 78 -12.03 3.25 8.73
C GLY A 78 -11.97 4.70 8.29
N CYS A 79 -11.70 4.95 7.01
CA CYS A 79 -11.71 6.32 6.49
C CYS A 79 -13.14 6.89 6.48
N ARG A 80 -13.31 8.10 7.03
CA ARG A 80 -14.62 8.75 7.22
C ARG A 80 -15.04 9.68 6.10
N TYR A 81 -14.11 10.12 5.25
CA TYR A 81 -14.48 10.72 3.96
C TYR A 81 -15.13 9.66 3.05
N PRO A 82 -15.80 10.06 1.94
CA PRO A 82 -16.44 9.13 0.99
C PRO A 82 -15.46 8.11 0.39
N CYS A 83 -15.19 7.02 1.12
CA CYS A 83 -14.25 5.99 0.73
C CYS A 83 -14.87 5.17 -0.40
N TYR A 84 -14.32 5.31 -1.61
CA TYR A 84 -14.81 4.63 -2.80
C TYR A 84 -14.95 3.11 -2.59
N ALA A 85 -13.94 2.47 -1.97
CA ALA A 85 -13.97 1.03 -1.72
C ALA A 85 -15.15 0.62 -0.83
N TYR A 86 -15.36 1.32 0.28
CA TYR A 86 -16.51 1.08 1.17
C TYR A 86 -17.84 1.30 0.43
N MET A 87 -18.00 2.46 -0.22
CA MET A 87 -19.24 2.81 -0.91
C MET A 87 -19.59 1.80 -2.00
N MET A 88 -18.59 1.34 -2.76
CA MET A 88 -18.76 0.32 -3.77
C MET A 88 -19.22 -1.00 -3.14
N LYS A 89 -18.51 -1.49 -2.12
CA LYS A 89 -18.83 -2.76 -1.46
C LYS A 89 -20.20 -2.73 -0.79
N LYS A 90 -20.61 -1.60 -0.22
CA LYS A 90 -21.96 -1.37 0.30
C LYS A 90 -23.01 -1.42 -0.80
N ARG A 91 -22.79 -0.68 -1.89
CA ARG A 91 -23.71 -0.64 -3.05
C ARG A 91 -23.92 -2.00 -3.69
N CYS A 92 -22.88 -2.85 -3.73
CA CYS A 92 -22.98 -4.23 -4.24
C CYS A 92 -23.50 -5.24 -3.21
N GLY A 93 -23.92 -4.80 -2.02
CA GLY A 93 -24.43 -5.70 -0.97
C GLY A 93 -23.39 -6.63 -0.37
N VAL A 94 -22.09 -6.35 -0.57
CA VAL A 94 -20.98 -7.17 -0.07
C VAL A 94 -20.76 -6.91 1.42
N VAL A 95 -20.85 -5.64 1.84
CA VAL A 95 -20.83 -5.24 3.26
C VAL A 95 -22.12 -4.50 3.58
N LYS A 96 -22.65 -4.72 4.78
CA LYS A 96 -23.94 -4.12 5.19
C LYS A 96 -23.75 -2.78 5.88
N THR A 97 -22.76 -2.71 6.78
CA THR A 97 -22.52 -1.54 7.64
C THR A 97 -21.07 -1.08 7.55
N TYR A 98 -20.80 0.09 8.10
CA TYR A 98 -19.44 0.63 8.19
C TYR A 98 -18.58 -0.17 9.17
N GLU A 99 -19.20 -0.68 10.22
CA GLU A 99 -18.56 -1.51 11.26
C GLU A 99 -18.12 -2.84 10.66
N ASP A 100 -18.97 -3.50 9.86
CA ASP A 100 -18.62 -4.72 9.11
C ASP A 100 -17.48 -4.44 8.10
N TRP A 101 -17.50 -3.28 7.43
CA TRP A 101 -16.40 -2.86 6.57
C TRP A 101 -15.07 -2.71 7.31
N CYS A 102 -15.10 -2.20 8.54
CA CYS A 102 -13.90 -2.01 9.37
C CYS A 102 -13.37 -3.31 9.99
N GLN A 103 -14.04 -4.44 9.78
CA GLN A 103 -13.61 -5.77 10.22
C GLN A 103 -13.08 -6.58 9.01
N PRO A 104 -11.79 -6.43 8.66
CA PRO A 104 -11.25 -7.10 7.48
C PRO A 104 -11.32 -8.62 7.60
N LYS A 105 -11.53 -9.29 6.46
CA LYS A 105 -11.58 -10.74 6.32
C LYS A 105 -10.57 -11.19 5.27
N ILE A 106 -9.68 -12.11 5.63
CA ILE A 106 -8.66 -12.65 4.71
C ILE A 106 -9.28 -13.66 3.75
N VAL A 107 -8.86 -13.61 2.48
CA VAL A 107 -9.16 -14.66 1.51
C VAL A 107 -8.24 -15.86 1.78
N ALA A 108 -8.75 -16.87 2.50
CA ALA A 108 -7.95 -18.00 3.00
C ALA A 108 -7.30 -18.82 1.87
N ASN A 109 -7.99 -18.94 0.73
CA ASN A 109 -7.50 -19.66 -0.45
C ASN A 109 -6.76 -18.75 -1.46
N ALA A 110 -6.31 -17.56 -1.06
CA ALA A 110 -5.68 -16.60 -1.98
C ALA A 110 -4.45 -17.16 -2.70
N LEU A 111 -3.54 -17.83 -1.99
CA LEU A 111 -2.31 -18.35 -2.59
C LEU A 111 -2.59 -19.49 -3.59
N GLU A 112 -3.55 -20.37 -3.26
CA GLU A 112 -3.97 -21.47 -4.13
C GLU A 112 -4.61 -20.95 -5.43
N LEU A 113 -5.49 -19.94 -5.32
CA LEU A 113 -6.09 -19.29 -6.48
C LEU A 113 -5.00 -18.62 -7.34
N LEU A 114 -4.07 -17.92 -6.69
CA LEU A 114 -2.99 -17.22 -7.38
C LEU A 114 -2.10 -18.16 -8.19
N ASP A 115 -1.78 -19.35 -7.66
CA ASP A 115 -1.02 -20.37 -8.38
C ASP A 115 -1.71 -20.80 -9.68
N LYS A 116 -3.01 -21.08 -9.61
CA LYS A 116 -3.80 -21.49 -10.78
C LYS A 116 -3.95 -20.35 -11.79
N GLU A 117 -4.18 -19.13 -11.31
CA GLU A 117 -4.50 -17.98 -12.16
C GLU A 117 -3.26 -17.35 -12.81
N ILE A 118 -2.09 -17.37 -12.17
CA ILE A 118 -0.84 -16.95 -12.81
C ILE A 118 -0.58 -17.78 -14.07
N LEU A 119 -0.73 -19.11 -14.01
CA LEU A 119 -0.52 -19.97 -15.18
C LEU A 119 -1.43 -19.59 -16.36
N LYS A 120 -2.67 -19.19 -16.05
CA LYS A 120 -3.67 -18.80 -17.05
C LYS A 120 -3.43 -17.41 -17.64
N TYR A 121 -2.96 -16.47 -16.83
CA TYR A 121 -2.94 -15.04 -17.19
C TYR A 121 -1.54 -14.47 -17.42
N LYS A 122 -0.43 -15.13 -17.00
CA LYS A 122 0.93 -14.56 -17.01
C LYS A 122 1.32 -13.84 -18.30
N ASN A 123 1.03 -14.44 -19.46
CA ASN A 123 1.40 -13.88 -20.76
C ASN A 123 0.60 -12.61 -21.15
N LYS A 124 -0.47 -12.30 -20.41
CA LYS A 124 -1.34 -11.13 -20.60
C LYS A 124 -1.10 -10.04 -19.55
N ILE A 125 -0.36 -10.34 -18.49
CA ILE A 125 -0.11 -9.44 -17.38
C ILE A 125 1.13 -8.60 -17.69
N LYS A 126 0.96 -7.29 -17.69
CA LYS A 126 2.06 -6.32 -17.65
C LYS A 126 2.47 -6.06 -16.21
N TYR A 127 1.50 -5.87 -15.31
CA TYR A 127 1.71 -5.71 -13.87
C TYR A 127 0.42 -5.97 -13.08
N VAL A 128 0.56 -6.22 -11.79
CA VAL A 128 -0.59 -6.43 -10.89
C VAL A 128 -0.68 -5.31 -9.85
N HIS A 129 -1.84 -4.66 -9.76
CA HIS A 129 -2.17 -3.75 -8.68
C HIS A 129 -2.75 -4.55 -7.49
N LEU A 130 -2.10 -4.47 -6.33
CA LEU A 130 -2.58 -5.13 -5.13
C LEU A 130 -3.63 -4.27 -4.43
N CYS A 131 -4.76 -4.89 -4.10
CA CYS A 131 -5.78 -4.37 -3.21
C CYS A 131 -6.43 -3.06 -3.70
N PHE A 132 -6.90 -3.04 -4.94
CA PHE A 132 -7.60 -1.88 -5.51
C PHE A 132 -8.86 -1.45 -4.72
N SER A 133 -9.46 -2.37 -3.97
CA SER A 133 -10.67 -2.13 -3.16
C SER A 133 -10.49 -2.48 -1.68
N THR A 134 -9.26 -2.44 -1.17
CA THR A 134 -8.89 -2.63 0.24
C THR A 134 -7.47 -2.06 0.45
N ASP A 135 -6.70 -2.49 1.45
CA ASP A 135 -5.31 -2.08 1.66
C ASP A 135 -4.40 -3.30 1.90
N PRO A 136 -3.27 -3.44 1.18
CA PRO A 136 -2.40 -4.62 1.28
C PRO A 136 -1.42 -4.56 2.48
N PHE A 137 -1.10 -3.37 2.98
CA PHE A 137 -0.22 -3.20 4.14
C PHE A 137 -0.98 -2.47 5.25
N MET A 138 -2.16 -3.02 5.54
CA MET A 138 -3.12 -2.45 6.48
C MET A 138 -2.51 -2.31 7.87
N TYR A 139 -2.69 -1.13 8.47
CA TYR A 139 -1.98 -0.76 9.69
C TYR A 139 -2.46 -1.62 10.87
N ASN A 140 -1.52 -2.15 11.65
CA ASN A 140 -1.77 -3.09 12.74
C ASN A 140 -2.53 -4.37 12.32
N GLN A 141 -2.42 -4.82 11.07
CA GLN A 141 -3.04 -6.06 10.58
C GLN A 141 -1.96 -7.03 10.06
N LYS A 142 -1.25 -7.69 10.99
CA LYS A 142 -0.09 -8.53 10.64
C LYS A 142 -0.41 -9.62 9.62
N GLN A 143 -1.54 -10.31 9.78
CA GLN A 143 -1.93 -11.41 8.88
C GLN A 143 -2.19 -10.93 7.45
N VAL A 144 -2.68 -9.69 7.26
CA VAL A 144 -2.83 -9.05 5.94
C VAL A 144 -1.46 -8.74 5.34
N CYS A 145 -0.57 -8.10 6.13
CA CYS A 145 0.78 -7.78 5.68
C CYS A 145 1.58 -9.03 5.28
N ASP A 146 1.51 -10.11 6.09
CA ASP A 146 2.19 -11.38 5.82
C ASP A 146 1.69 -12.01 4.51
N LEU A 147 0.38 -11.96 4.25
CA LEU A 147 -0.21 -12.49 3.01
C LEU A 147 0.18 -11.63 1.80
N SER A 148 0.20 -10.30 1.94
CA SER A 148 0.72 -9.40 0.91
C SER A 148 2.14 -9.72 0.51
N LEU A 149 3.04 -9.94 1.48
CA LEU A 149 4.43 -10.31 1.21
C LEU A 149 4.52 -11.61 0.40
N LYS A 150 3.78 -12.65 0.80
CA LYS A 150 3.72 -13.94 0.07
C LYS A 150 3.18 -13.80 -1.35
N ILE A 151 2.18 -12.94 -1.55
CA ILE A 151 1.60 -12.66 -2.87
C ILE A 151 2.61 -11.94 -3.77
N ILE A 152 3.29 -10.90 -3.25
CA ILE A 152 4.31 -10.16 -3.99
C ILE A 152 5.46 -11.09 -4.38
N ASP A 153 5.92 -11.93 -3.45
CA ASP A 153 6.98 -12.91 -3.69
C ASP A 153 6.60 -13.88 -4.82
N LYS A 154 5.40 -14.48 -4.75
CA LYS A 154 4.89 -15.39 -5.79
C LYS A 154 4.74 -14.72 -7.16
N LEU A 155 4.26 -13.48 -7.22
CA LEU A 155 4.18 -12.72 -8.46
C LEU A 155 5.57 -12.44 -9.03
N ASN A 156 6.51 -12.00 -8.18
CA ASN A 156 7.88 -11.69 -8.58
C ASN A 156 8.66 -12.92 -9.04
N ALA A 157 8.46 -14.08 -8.41
CA ALA A 157 9.01 -15.36 -8.85
C ALA A 157 8.53 -15.76 -10.26
N ASN A 158 7.39 -15.23 -10.70
CA ASN A 158 6.86 -15.40 -12.05
C ASN A 158 7.17 -14.21 -12.99
N ASN A 159 8.14 -13.37 -12.64
CA ASN A 159 8.52 -12.16 -13.37
C ASN A 159 7.39 -11.13 -13.53
N ILE A 160 6.38 -11.17 -12.66
CA ILE A 160 5.28 -10.22 -12.64
C ILE A 160 5.56 -9.17 -11.55
N HIS A 161 5.69 -7.92 -11.96
CA HIS A 161 5.90 -6.83 -11.01
C HIS A 161 4.57 -6.30 -10.45
N CYS A 162 4.64 -5.79 -9.22
CA CYS A 162 3.50 -5.31 -8.45
C CYS A 162 3.46 -3.78 -8.41
N THR A 163 2.25 -3.23 -8.38
CA THR A 163 2.00 -1.85 -7.94
C THR A 163 1.17 -1.91 -6.66
N VAL A 164 1.63 -1.22 -5.63
CA VAL A 164 1.01 -1.21 -4.31
C VAL A 164 0.75 0.23 -3.91
N LEU A 165 -0.41 0.49 -3.30
CA LEU A 165 -0.75 1.73 -2.61
C LEU A 165 -1.23 1.37 -1.20
N THR A 166 -0.79 2.12 -0.18
CA THR A 166 -1.23 1.88 1.20
C THR A 166 -1.36 3.15 2.03
N LYS A 167 -2.19 3.10 3.08
CA LYS A 167 -2.21 4.05 4.20
C LYS A 167 -1.58 3.50 5.49
N GLY A 168 -0.95 2.33 5.41
CA GLY A 168 -0.14 1.77 6.47
C GLY A 168 1.36 2.03 6.27
N VAL A 169 2.17 1.14 6.83
CA VAL A 169 3.64 1.22 6.85
C VAL A 169 4.19 0.05 6.05
N PHE A 170 5.11 0.31 5.13
CA PHE A 170 5.76 -0.77 4.41
C PHE A 170 6.71 -1.56 5.34
N PRO A 171 6.61 -2.90 5.36
CA PRO A 171 7.52 -3.75 6.12
C PRO A 171 8.95 -3.63 5.58
N ARG A 172 9.95 -3.59 6.49
CA ARG A 172 11.37 -3.42 6.13
C ARG A 172 11.91 -4.59 5.30
N GLU A 173 11.28 -5.75 5.43
CA GLU A 173 11.50 -7.00 4.72
C GLU A 173 11.48 -6.80 3.20
N LEU A 174 10.60 -5.92 2.68
CA LEU A 174 10.58 -5.54 1.27
C LEU A 174 11.92 -4.93 0.82
N GLY A 175 12.55 -4.14 1.69
CA GLY A 175 13.82 -3.46 1.43
C GLY A 175 15.07 -4.31 1.67
N ASN A 176 14.94 -5.43 2.39
CA ASN A 176 16.05 -6.32 2.74
C ASN A 176 16.38 -7.37 1.67
N ARG A 177 15.76 -7.26 0.48
CA ARG A 177 16.15 -7.97 -0.76
C ARG A 177 16.12 -9.50 -0.69
N ASN A 178 15.11 -10.08 -0.06
CA ASN A 178 14.77 -11.49 -0.25
C ASN A 178 14.02 -11.69 -1.59
N GLY A 179 14.66 -11.43 -2.74
CA GLY A 179 14.08 -11.78 -4.04
C GLY A 179 12.99 -10.86 -4.62
N PHE A 180 12.62 -9.76 -3.94
CA PHE A 180 11.64 -8.82 -4.47
C PHE A 180 12.18 -7.99 -5.65
N SER A 181 11.37 -7.85 -6.70
CA SER A 181 11.75 -7.15 -7.92
C SER A 181 11.84 -5.64 -7.73
N ASN A 182 12.94 -5.01 -8.16
CA ASN A 182 13.09 -3.54 -8.22
C ASN A 182 12.09 -2.88 -9.19
N ASN A 183 11.40 -3.66 -10.03
CA ASN A 183 10.33 -3.16 -10.90
C ASN A 183 9.01 -2.95 -10.15
N ASN A 184 8.87 -3.45 -8.92
CA ASN A 184 7.72 -3.15 -8.09
C ASN A 184 7.65 -1.65 -7.80
N LYS A 185 6.42 -1.14 -7.75
CA LYS A 185 6.11 0.25 -7.43
C LYS A 185 5.36 0.32 -6.10
N TYR A 186 5.89 1.09 -5.16
CA TYR A 186 5.32 1.24 -3.83
C TYR A 186 4.83 2.67 -3.62
N GLY A 187 3.57 2.82 -3.27
CA GLY A 187 2.93 4.10 -3.05
C GLY A 187 2.36 4.22 -1.66
N ILE A 188 2.38 5.42 -1.10
CA ILE A 188 1.58 5.77 0.07
C ILE A 188 0.49 6.78 -0.33
N THR A 189 -0.63 6.76 0.38
CA THR A 189 -1.59 7.86 0.31
C THR A 189 -1.28 8.91 1.39
N LEU A 190 -1.15 10.17 0.98
CA LEU A 190 -1.00 11.34 1.84
C LEU A 190 -2.08 12.36 1.47
N VAL A 191 -3.19 12.36 2.21
CA VAL A 191 -4.28 13.34 2.03
C VAL A 191 -3.98 14.64 2.78
N SER A 192 -3.24 14.53 3.88
CA SER A 192 -2.77 15.66 4.66
C SER A 192 -1.38 15.38 5.25
N LEU A 193 -0.78 16.38 5.89
CA LEU A 193 0.35 16.24 6.82
C LEU A 193 -0.04 16.60 8.26
N ASP A 194 -1.29 17.00 8.48
CA ASP A 194 -1.83 17.32 9.80
C ASP A 194 -2.38 16.06 10.48
N GLU A 195 -1.75 15.66 11.59
CA GLU A 195 -2.19 14.52 12.38
C GLU A 195 -3.57 14.70 13.00
N TYR A 196 -4.05 15.94 13.19
CA TYR A 196 -5.44 16.18 13.59
C TYR A 196 -6.41 15.71 12.50
N PHE A 197 -6.18 16.13 11.25
CA PHE A 197 -6.92 15.62 10.10
C PHE A 197 -6.90 14.09 10.03
N ARG A 198 -5.72 13.46 10.19
CA ARG A 198 -5.63 11.99 10.16
C ARG A 198 -6.48 11.35 11.25
N LYS A 199 -6.42 11.84 12.49
CA LYS A 199 -7.21 11.29 13.60
C LYS A 199 -8.71 11.43 13.35
N GLU A 200 -9.13 12.54 12.76
CA GLU A 200 -10.54 12.79 12.44
C GLU A 200 -11.04 11.92 11.28
N PHE A 201 -10.29 11.84 10.19
CA PHE A 201 -10.76 11.27 8.91
C PHE A 201 -10.18 9.89 8.56
N GLU A 202 -9.01 9.52 9.10
CA GLU A 202 -8.32 8.24 8.87
C GLU A 202 -7.89 7.60 10.21
N PRO A 203 -8.80 7.45 11.19
CA PRO A 203 -8.48 7.20 12.59
C PRO A 203 -7.52 6.03 12.84
N ASN A 204 -7.68 4.93 12.11
CA ASN A 204 -6.95 3.68 12.33
C ASN A 204 -5.82 3.46 11.29
N SER A 205 -5.51 4.46 10.49
CA SER A 205 -4.37 4.43 9.56
C SER A 205 -3.05 4.76 10.26
N ALA A 206 -1.92 4.46 9.60
CA ALA A 206 -0.61 4.85 10.13
C ALA A 206 -0.46 6.37 10.16
N ASN A 207 0.28 6.92 11.12
CA ASN A 207 0.63 8.34 11.12
C ASN A 207 1.44 8.70 9.86
N PHE A 208 1.38 9.96 9.43
CA PHE A 208 1.98 10.39 8.18
C PHE A 208 3.50 10.25 8.19
N LYS A 209 4.14 10.51 9.34
CA LYS A 209 5.59 10.37 9.51
C LYS A 209 6.04 8.94 9.20
N ASP A 210 5.36 7.93 9.74
CA ASP A 210 5.72 6.52 9.55
C ASP A 210 5.47 6.06 8.11
N ARG A 211 4.39 6.53 7.47
CA ARG A 211 4.16 6.31 6.03
C ARG A 211 5.34 6.84 5.20
N ILE A 212 5.72 8.10 5.42
CA ILE A 212 6.82 8.76 4.70
C ILE A 212 8.15 8.06 4.97
N CYS A 213 8.44 7.74 6.23
CA CYS A 213 9.68 7.05 6.61
C CYS A 213 9.80 5.68 5.94
N SER A 214 8.72 4.89 5.89
CA SER A 214 8.72 3.58 5.23
C SER A 214 8.86 3.68 3.71
N LEU A 215 8.21 4.65 3.06
CA LEU A 215 8.40 4.92 1.64
C LEU A 215 9.84 5.36 1.33
N LYS A 216 10.39 6.29 2.12
CA LYS A 216 11.77 6.78 1.99
C LYS A 216 12.79 5.64 2.16
N TYR A 217 12.51 4.70 3.06
CA TYR A 217 13.32 3.51 3.22
C TYR A 217 13.34 2.66 1.93
N LEU A 218 12.19 2.36 1.33
CA LEU A 218 12.14 1.60 0.06
C LEU A 218 12.80 2.37 -1.09
N HIS A 219 12.59 3.68 -1.17
CA HIS A 219 13.27 4.53 -2.16
C HIS A 219 14.80 4.41 -2.06
N LYS A 220 15.36 4.53 -0.85
CA LYS A 220 16.81 4.37 -0.60
C LYS A 220 17.33 2.98 -0.96
N LYS A 221 16.47 1.95 -0.99
CA LYS A 221 16.84 0.58 -1.40
C LYS A 221 16.80 0.36 -2.93
N GLY A 222 16.33 1.35 -3.69
CA GLY A 222 16.29 1.34 -5.16
C GLY A 222 14.92 1.01 -5.76
N PHE A 223 13.86 0.94 -4.96
CA PHE A 223 12.51 0.70 -5.47
C PHE A 223 11.88 1.96 -6.05
N LYS A 224 10.96 1.77 -7.01
CA LYS A 224 10.15 2.87 -7.56
C LYS A 224 9.08 3.25 -6.53
N THR A 225 9.10 4.50 -6.11
CA THR A 225 8.19 5.02 -5.07
C THR A 225 7.33 6.16 -5.59
N TRP A 226 6.10 6.28 -5.09
CA TRP A 226 5.18 7.35 -5.47
C TRP A 226 4.25 7.75 -4.32
N VAL A 227 3.56 8.88 -4.46
CA VAL A 227 2.59 9.36 -3.48
C VAL A 227 1.26 9.60 -4.20
N SER A 228 0.18 9.08 -3.61
CA SER A 228 -1.19 9.44 -3.98
C SER A 228 -1.70 10.52 -3.04
N ILE A 229 -2.22 11.62 -3.59
CA ILE A 229 -2.81 12.72 -2.82
C ILE A 229 -4.32 12.69 -3.07
N GLU A 230 -4.98 11.63 -2.61
CA GLU A 230 -6.41 11.41 -2.84
C GLU A 230 -7.12 10.90 -1.57
N PRO A 231 -8.33 11.40 -1.27
CA PRO A 231 -9.14 12.30 -2.10
C PRO A 231 -8.69 13.77 -2.06
N TYR A 232 -8.78 14.46 -3.20
CA TYR A 232 -8.52 15.90 -3.39
C TYR A 232 -9.72 16.47 -4.19
N PRO A 233 -10.35 17.63 -3.89
CA PRO A 233 -9.96 18.73 -3.00
C PRO A 233 -10.86 18.88 -1.77
N THR A 234 -10.28 19.22 -0.61
CA THR A 234 -11.02 19.65 0.58
C THR A 234 -10.93 21.19 0.64
N PRO A 235 -12.03 21.95 0.52
CA PRO A 235 -12.01 23.42 0.52
C PRO A 235 -11.44 24.09 1.77
N ASN A 236 -11.00 23.32 2.78
CA ASN A 236 -10.59 23.78 4.11
C ASN A 236 -9.24 23.22 4.59
N LEU A 237 -8.42 22.60 3.72
CA LEU A 237 -7.09 22.15 4.13
C LEU A 237 -6.02 23.11 3.61
N SER A 238 -5.18 23.56 4.54
CA SER A 238 -4.09 24.52 4.39
C SER A 238 -3.20 24.26 3.16
N LEU A 239 -2.58 25.34 2.66
CA LEU A 239 -1.60 25.32 1.57
C LEU A 239 -0.53 24.24 1.79
N PHE A 240 -0.59 23.16 1.01
CA PHE A 240 0.45 22.14 0.95
C PHE A 240 1.66 22.70 0.21
N ASN A 241 2.75 23.01 0.93
CA ASN A 241 4.04 23.31 0.32
C ASN A 241 4.98 22.11 0.52
N ILE A 242 4.99 21.19 -0.45
CA ILE A 242 5.73 19.91 -0.40
C ILE A 242 7.22 20.09 -0.76
N LEU A 243 7.62 21.27 -1.24
CA LEU A 243 8.97 21.49 -1.81
C LEU A 243 10.01 21.97 -0.80
N THR A 244 9.69 22.14 0.50
CA THR A 244 10.59 22.78 1.47
C THR A 244 10.79 22.01 2.79
N SER A 245 10.43 20.73 2.88
CA SER A 245 10.56 19.92 4.11
C SER A 245 11.36 18.63 3.92
#